data_AF-A0A085L662-F1
#
_entry.id   AF-A0A085L662-F1
#
_cell.length_a   1.000
_cell.length_b   1.000
_cell.length_c   1.000
_cell.angle_alpha   90.00
_cell.angle_beta   90.00
_cell.angle_gamma   90.00
#
_symmetry.space_group_name_H-M   'P 1'
#
loop_
_entity.id
_entity.type
_entity.pdbx_description
1 polymer ?
#
loop_
_entity_poly.entity_id
_entity_poly.type
_entity_poly.pdbx_seq_one_letter_code
_entity_poly.pdbx_strand_id
1 'polypeptide(L)'
;MYGNSPDFIETLEKVAEVTYEVWLIIKRNRDTGRYFYYISNASRDSRLKTFVWLSGIRWAIEQCFEETKSELGMDHYEVRKYPSWNRHILISMLSHFFLWHIKIRLGKKSTHYYSVAA
;
A
#
# COMPACT_ATOMS: atom_id res chain seq x y z
N MET A 1 -18.54 35.60 -30.93
CA MET A 1 -18.48 36.25 -29.61
C MET A 1 -17.90 35.23 -28.65
N TYR A 2 -16.94 35.62 -27.80
CA TYR A 2 -15.89 34.78 -27.17
C TYR A 2 -14.77 34.44 -28.18
N GLY A 3 -13.78 35.30 -28.45
CA GLY A 3 -13.11 36.27 -27.57
C GLY A 3 -11.79 35.64 -27.11
N ASN A 4 -10.75 35.79 -27.93
CA ASN A 4 -9.34 35.61 -27.54
C ASN A 4 -9.03 36.64 -26.44
N SER A 5 -9.41 36.32 -25.19
CA SER A 5 -9.00 37.11 -24.02
C SER A 5 -7.56 36.74 -23.67
N PRO A 6 -6.62 37.71 -23.59
CA PRO A 6 -5.24 37.48 -23.16
C PRO A 6 -5.15 36.82 -21.77
N ASP A 7 -6.16 37.03 -20.92
CA ASP A 7 -6.22 36.53 -19.54
C ASP A 7 -6.21 35.00 -19.47
N PHE A 8 -6.77 34.30 -20.47
CA PHE A 8 -6.85 32.83 -20.46
C PHE A 8 -5.49 32.16 -20.67
N ILE A 9 -4.60 32.79 -21.45
CA ILE A 9 -3.25 32.28 -21.69
C ILE A 9 -2.32 32.61 -20.51
N GLU A 10 -2.46 33.80 -19.91
CA GLU A 10 -1.68 34.22 -18.73
C GLU A 10 -2.02 33.39 -17.47
N THR A 11 -3.26 32.88 -17.37
CA THR A 11 -3.68 32.01 -16.26
C THR A 11 -3.03 30.62 -16.33
N LEU A 12 -2.61 30.14 -17.52
CA LEU A 12 -1.99 28.82 -17.70
C LEU A 12 -0.47 28.80 -17.50
N GLU A 13 0.23 29.93 -17.64
CA GLU A 13 1.67 30.03 -17.36
C GLU A 13 2.00 30.07 -15.84
N LYS A 14 0.99 30.29 -14.99
CA LYS A 14 1.12 30.32 -13.52
C LYS A 14 0.61 29.07 -12.82
N VAL A 15 0.60 27.91 -13.49
CA VAL A 15 0.65 26.64 -12.75
C VAL A 15 2.10 26.47 -12.32
N ALA A 16 2.40 27.11 -11.19
CA ALA A 16 3.68 27.13 -10.52
C ALA A 16 4.43 25.80 -10.67
N GLU A 17 5.71 25.89 -11.00
CA GLU A 17 6.70 24.84 -10.76
C GLU A 17 6.73 24.53 -9.25
N VAL A 18 5.74 23.78 -8.75
CA VAL A 18 5.78 23.21 -7.41
C VAL A 18 6.70 22.00 -7.51
N THR A 19 8.00 22.26 -7.44
CA THR A 19 8.99 21.23 -7.18
C THR A 19 8.81 20.78 -5.73
N TYR A 20 7.91 19.83 -5.51
CA TYR A 20 7.78 19.21 -4.19
C TYR A 20 9.04 18.39 -3.91
N GLU A 21 9.80 18.81 -2.89
CA GLU A 21 10.92 18.01 -2.40
C GLU A 21 10.38 16.72 -1.80
N VAL A 22 10.83 15.59 -2.36
CA VAL A 22 10.46 14.24 -1.91
C VAL A 22 11.68 13.46 -1.49
N TRP A 23 11.47 12.52 -0.57
CA TRP A 23 12.49 11.56 -0.20
C TRP A 23 12.64 10.50 -1.28
N LEU A 24 13.87 10.31 -1.78
CA LEU A 24 14.26 9.14 -2.54
C LEU A 24 14.96 8.14 -1.62
N ILE A 25 14.32 7.00 -1.35
CA ILE A 25 14.86 5.94 -0.51
C ILE A 25 15.42 4.85 -1.42
N ILE A 26 16.72 4.59 -1.29
CA ILE A 26 17.42 3.54 -2.02
C ILE A 26 17.73 2.40 -1.06
N LYS A 27 17.11 1.26 -1.28
CA LYS A 27 17.34 0.04 -0.50
C LYS A 27 18.18 -0.93 -1.32
N ARG A 28 19.35 -1.30 -0.81
CA ARG A 28 20.21 -2.33 -1.41
C ARG A 28 20.08 -3.64 -0.66
N ASN A 29 19.78 -4.71 -1.39
CA ASN A 29 19.90 -6.07 -0.87
C ASN A 29 21.38 -6.48 -0.95
N ARG A 30 21.98 -6.85 0.18
CA ARG A 30 23.42 -7.17 0.26
C ARG A 30 23.76 -8.52 -0.39
N ASP A 31 22.85 -9.48 -0.34
CA ASP A 31 23.07 -10.84 -0.82
C ASP A 31 22.92 -10.95 -2.34
N THR A 32 21.89 -10.30 -2.89
CA THR A 32 21.57 -10.33 -4.34
C THR A 32 22.15 -9.14 -5.10
N GLY A 33 22.64 -8.11 -4.40
CA GLY A 33 23.10 -6.86 -5.00
C GLY A 33 22.01 -6.00 -5.63
N ARG A 34 20.74 -6.38 -5.55
CA ARG A 34 19.61 -5.65 -6.15
C ARG A 34 19.29 -4.36 -5.40
N TYR A 35 18.91 -3.33 -6.16
CA TYR A 35 18.45 -2.05 -5.65
C TYR A 35 16.94 -1.92 -5.80
N PHE A 36 16.30 -1.36 -4.78
CA PHE A 36 14.90 -0.97 -4.77
C PHE A 36 14.81 0.53 -4.50
N TYR A 37 13.93 1.20 -5.23
CA TYR A 37 13.75 2.64 -5.16
C TYR A 37 12.33 2.94 -4.67
N TYR A 38 12.21 3.82 -3.69
CA TYR A 38 10.93 4.28 -3.15
C TYR A 38 10.92 5.80 -3.06
N ILE A 39 9.74 6.39 -3.26
CA ILE A 39 9.51 7.82 -3.11
C ILE A 39 8.58 8.04 -1.91
N SER A 40 8.85 9.05 -1.10
CA SER A 40 7.99 9.42 0.02
C SER A 40 7.82 10.93 0.16
N ASN A 41 6.59 11.35 0.47
CA ASN A 41 6.20 12.71 0.82
C ASN A 41 6.25 12.97 2.34
N ALA A 42 6.94 12.12 3.11
CA ALA A 42 7.03 12.26 4.55
C ALA A 42 7.79 13.53 4.97
N SER A 43 7.49 14.05 6.17
CA SER A 43 8.16 15.24 6.72
C SER A 43 9.68 15.09 6.75
N ARG A 44 10.41 16.20 6.69
CA ARG A 44 11.88 16.20 6.74
C ARG A 44 12.45 15.63 8.04
N ASP A 45 11.66 15.63 9.12
CA ASP A 45 12.04 15.05 10.42
C ASP A 45 11.85 13.52 10.50
N SER A 46 11.44 12.88 9.41
CA SER A 46 11.17 11.45 9.37
C SER A 46 12.45 10.64 9.53
N ARG A 47 12.45 9.74 10.52
CA ARG A 47 13.61 8.89 10.82
C ARG A 47 13.81 7.82 9.74
N LEU A 48 15.06 7.57 9.35
CA LEU A 48 15.42 6.52 8.37
C LEU A 48 14.89 5.13 8.78
N LYS A 49 14.88 4.82 10.08
CA LYS A 49 14.32 3.57 10.61
C LYS A 49 12.86 3.37 10.21
N THR A 50 12.07 4.44 10.16
CA THR A 50 10.66 4.41 9.75
C THR A 50 10.54 4.04 8.27
N PHE A 51 11.37 4.61 7.40
CA PHE A 51 11.38 4.25 5.97
C PHE A 51 11.77 2.80 5.74
N VAL A 52 12.75 2.29 6.49
CA VAL A 52 13.15 0.88 6.43
C VAL A 52 11.99 -0.04 6.85
N TRP A 53 11.32 0.28 7.96
CA TRP A 53 10.18 -0.48 8.45
C TRP A 53 8.99 -0.46 7.47
N LEU A 54 8.62 0.72 6.96
CA LEU A 54 7.56 0.87 5.94
C LEU A 54 7.88 0.08 4.66
N SER A 55 9.14 0.05 4.23
CA SER A 55 9.57 -0.77 3.09
C SER A 55 9.35 -2.27 3.30
N GLY A 56 9.38 -2.73 4.55
CA GLY A 56 9.14 -4.11 4.95
C GLY A 56 7.65 -4.45 5.02
N ILE A 57 6.84 -3.55 5.58
CA ILE A 57 5.39 -3.77 5.77
C ILE A 57 4.62 -3.86 4.47
N ARG A 58 5.10 -3.26 3.38
CA ARG A 58 4.46 -3.39 2.07
C ARG A 58 4.15 -4.86 1.70
N TRP A 59 5.05 -5.78 2.08
CA TRP A 59 4.86 -7.21 1.82
C TRP A 59 3.70 -7.83 2.62
N ALA A 60 3.37 -7.28 3.79
CA ALA A 60 2.25 -7.76 4.60
C ALA A 60 0.91 -7.67 3.85
N ILE A 61 0.74 -6.68 2.97
CA ILE A 61 -0.48 -6.54 2.15
C ILE A 61 -0.57 -7.70 1.14
N GLU A 62 0.51 -8.00 0.44
CA GLU A 62 0.59 -9.13 -0.51
C GLU A 62 0.25 -10.44 0.20
N GLN A 63 0.82 -10.63 1.39
CA GLN A 63 0.55 -11.81 2.22
C GLN A 63 -0.92 -11.89 2.66
N CYS A 64 -1.53 -10.79 3.11
CA CYS A 64 -2.95 -10.78 3.47
C CYS A 64 -3.84 -11.17 2.28
N PHE A 65 -3.53 -10.70 1.07
CA PHE A 65 -4.27 -11.10 -0.13
C PHE A 65 -4.10 -12.58 -0.46
N GLU A 66 -2.89 -13.12 -0.33
CA GLU A 66 -2.61 -14.54 -0.57
C GLU A 66 -3.34 -15.44 0.43
N GLU A 67 -3.30 -15.08 1.72
CA GLU A 67 -4.01 -15.79 2.79
C GLU A 67 -5.53 -15.71 2.60
N THR A 68 -6.06 -14.54 2.20
CA THR A 68 -7.51 -14.39 1.98
C THR A 68 -7.99 -15.19 0.75
N LYS A 69 -7.18 -15.34 -0.29
CA LYS A 69 -7.50 -16.22 -1.42
C LYS A 69 -7.49 -17.68 -1.01
N SER A 70 -6.38 -18.13 -0.44
CA SER A 70 -6.16 -19.55 -0.10
C SER A 70 -7.03 -20.06 1.03
N GLU A 71 -7.24 -19.29 2.11
CA GLU A 71 -7.95 -19.76 3.31
C GLU A 71 -9.42 -19.34 3.35
N LEU A 72 -9.79 -18.23 2.71
CA LEU A 72 -11.13 -17.61 2.82
C LEU A 72 -11.90 -17.59 1.49
N GLY A 73 -11.36 -18.20 0.44
CA GLY A 73 -12.02 -18.33 -0.85
C GLY A 73 -12.31 -16.98 -1.51
N MET A 74 -11.42 -15.99 -1.33
CA MET A 74 -11.56 -14.68 -1.99
C MET A 74 -11.60 -14.81 -3.52
N ASP A 75 -10.98 -15.84 -4.08
CA ASP A 75 -10.98 -16.19 -5.51
C ASP A 75 -11.96 -17.32 -5.86
N HIS A 76 -12.63 -17.92 -4.89
CA HIS A 76 -13.60 -19.00 -5.06
C HIS A 76 -15.05 -18.48 -5.01
N TYR A 77 -15.40 -17.53 -5.88
CA TYR A 77 -16.76 -17.01 -6.02
C TYR A 77 -17.27 -17.15 -7.45
N GLU A 78 -18.55 -17.48 -7.61
CA GLU A 78 -19.22 -17.56 -8.92
C GLU A 78 -20.16 -16.37 -9.19
N VAL A 79 -19.98 -15.29 -8.43
CA VAL A 79 -20.85 -14.11 -8.48
C VAL A 79 -20.65 -13.33 -9.77
N ARG A 80 -21.76 -13.02 -10.47
CA ARG A 80 -21.75 -12.26 -11.73
C ARG A 80 -22.23 -10.81 -11.65
N LYS A 81 -22.66 -10.35 -10.46
CA LYS A 81 -23.13 -8.98 -10.23
C LYS A 81 -22.12 -8.22 -9.37
N TYR A 82 -21.78 -7.00 -9.78
CA TYR A 82 -20.85 -6.14 -9.04
C TYR A 82 -21.22 -5.94 -7.55
N PRO A 83 -22.49 -5.71 -7.17
CA PRO A 83 -22.85 -5.55 -5.76
C PRO A 83 -22.58 -6.79 -4.90
N SER A 84 -22.86 -7.99 -5.41
CA SER A 84 -22.59 -9.21 -4.65
C SER A 84 -21.11 -9.57 -4.66
N TRP A 85 -20.36 -9.24 -5.71
CA TRP A 85 -18.90 -9.34 -5.71
C TRP A 85 -18.29 -8.44 -4.64
N ASN A 86 -18.71 -7.17 -4.57
CA ASN A 86 -18.20 -6.23 -3.58
C ASN A 86 -18.49 -6.70 -2.15
N ARG A 87 -19.71 -7.22 -1.89
CA ARG A 87 -20.05 -7.80 -0.58
C ARG A 87 -19.17 -9.00 -0.23
N HIS A 88 -18.88 -9.89 -1.20
CA HIS A 88 -17.99 -11.03 -1.00
C HIS A 88 -16.59 -10.58 -0.59
N ILE A 89 -15.97 -9.69 -1.36
CA ILE A 89 -14.62 -9.17 -1.07
C ILE A 89 -14.54 -8.53 0.33
N LEU A 90 -15.52 -7.70 0.69
CA LEU A 90 -15.55 -7.06 2.00
C LEU A 90 -15.67 -8.07 3.14
N ILE A 91 -16.54 -9.08 3.01
CA ILE A 91 -16.73 -10.11 4.04
C ILE A 91 -15.48 -10.99 4.15
N SER A 92 -14.85 -11.37 3.04
CA SER A 92 -13.59 -12.13 3.04
C SER A 92 -12.48 -11.36 3.75
N MET A 93 -12.28 -10.08 3.43
CA MET A 93 -11.27 -9.23 4.11
C MET A 93 -11.56 -9.05 5.60
N LEU A 94 -12.82 -8.83 5.98
CA LEU A 94 -13.22 -8.69 7.39
C LEU A 94 -13.00 -9.98 8.18
N SER A 95 -13.33 -11.12 7.57
CA SER A 95 -13.11 -12.45 8.16
C SER A 95 -11.63 -12.71 8.36
N HIS A 96 -10.79 -12.35 7.38
CA HIS A 96 -9.34 -12.45 7.47
C HIS A 96 -8.79 -11.63 8.64
N PHE A 97 -9.20 -10.37 8.74
CA PHE A 97 -8.80 -9.48 9.84
C PHE A 97 -9.16 -10.07 11.21
N PHE A 98 -10.37 -10.62 11.35
CA PHE A 98 -10.80 -11.28 12.59
C PHE A 98 -9.96 -12.50 12.93
N LEU A 99 -9.73 -13.40 11.96
CA LEU A 99 -8.91 -14.60 12.14
C LEU A 99 -7.47 -14.25 12.50
N TRP A 100 -6.90 -13.23 11.85
CA TRP A 100 -5.56 -12.74 12.14
C TRP A 100 -5.44 -12.23 13.59
N HIS A 101 -6.42 -11.46 14.06
CA HIS A 101 -6.47 -11.02 15.46
C HIS A 101 -6.61 -12.18 16.47
N ILE A 102 -7.35 -13.23 16.12
CA ILE A 102 -7.43 -14.44 16.95
C ILE A 102 -6.09 -15.17 16.97
N LYS A 103 -5.43 -15.33 15.81
CA LYS A 103 -4.12 -15.99 15.67
C LYS A 103 -3.06 -15.33 16.56
N ILE A 104 -3.04 -14.00 16.60
CA ILE A 104 -2.16 -13.23 17.50
C ILE A 104 -2.50 -13.50 18.97
N ARG A 105 -3.78 -13.41 19.35
CA ARG A 105 -4.21 -13.61 20.74
C ARG A 105 -3.93 -15.01 21.28
N LEU A 106 -4.04 -16.03 20.43
CA LEU A 106 -3.83 -17.43 20.82
C LEU A 106 -2.35 -17.81 20.93
N GLY A 107 -1.41 -16.90 20.65
CA GLY A 107 0.02 -17.10 20.88
C GLY A 107 0.66 -18.26 20.11
N LYS A 108 -0.07 -18.92 19.20
CA LYS A 108 0.50 -19.96 18.33
C LYS A 108 1.47 -19.28 17.38
N LYS A 109 2.77 -19.53 17.63
CA LYS A 109 3.95 -19.10 16.86
C LYS A 109 3.54 -18.39 15.58
N SER A 110 3.44 -17.07 15.65
CA SER A 110 3.34 -16.25 14.45
C SER A 110 4.51 -16.66 13.56
N THR A 111 4.23 -17.28 12.42
CA THR A 111 5.24 -17.63 11.42
C THR A 111 6.17 -16.43 11.27
N HIS A 112 7.48 -16.69 11.28
CA HIS A 112 8.60 -15.76 11.43
C HIS A 112 8.51 -14.42 10.64
N TYR A 113 7.60 -14.32 9.67
CA TYR A 113 7.27 -13.12 8.90
C TYR A 113 6.55 -12.01 9.69
N TYR A 114 5.72 -12.33 10.69
CA TYR A 114 4.94 -11.30 11.40
C TYR A 114 5.75 -10.48 12.41
N SER A 115 6.95 -10.92 12.80
CA SER A 115 7.82 -10.18 13.73
C SER A 115 8.43 -8.91 13.13
N VAL A 116 8.37 -8.75 11.80
CA VAL A 116 8.85 -7.55 11.11
C VAL A 116 7.74 -6.48 11.01
N ALA A 117 6.47 -6.90 11.11
CA ALA A 117 5.30 -6.03 10.99
C ALA A 117 4.64 -5.69 12.34
N ALA A 118 4.82 -6.52 13.36
CA ALA A 118 4.38 -6.27 14.75
C ALA A 118 5.43 -5.44 15.51
#